data_AF-A0A968A3R3-F1
#
_entry.id   AF-A0A968A3R3-F1
#
_cell.length_a   1.000
_cell.length_b   1.000
_cell.length_c   1.000
_cell.angle_alpha   90.00
_cell.angle_beta   90.00
_cell.angle_gamma   90.00
#
_symmetry.space_group_name_H-M   'P 1'
#
loop_
_entity.id
_entity.type
_entity.pdbx_description
1 polymer ?
#
loop_
_entity_poly.entity_id
_entity_poly.type
_entity_poly.pdbx_seq_one_letter_code
_entity_poly.pdbx_strand_id
1 'polypeptide(L)'
;GESIQVSFDKPPAKTKSPPCPDHFTWNDQVYRVAAILKQWFDFSRRGRFRNNMQPHNQRKAIRRGSWGVGRFYFRVRTSSDHIFELYYDREPSDVDDRYGTWILYRELMPAPDID
;
A
#
# COMPACT_ATOMS: atom_id res chain seq x y z
N GLY A 1 3.42 -9.71 5.86
CA GLY A 1 3.77 -8.51 5.07
C GLY A 1 4.99 -7.91 5.69
N GLU A 2 5.93 -7.48 4.87
CA GLU A 2 7.26 -7.02 5.28
C GLU A 2 7.44 -5.55 4.94
N SER A 3 8.12 -4.79 5.80
CA SER A 3 8.44 -3.39 5.52
C SER A 3 9.40 -3.29 4.35
N ILE A 4 9.15 -2.35 3.44
CA ILE A 4 9.99 -2.11 2.27
C ILE A 4 10.35 -0.64 2.18
N GLN A 5 11.53 -0.37 1.64
CA GLN A 5 11.90 0.99 1.22
C GLN A 5 11.35 1.24 -0.17
N VAL A 6 10.87 2.45 -0.42
CA VAL A 6 10.38 2.85 -1.74
C VAL A 6 11.01 4.16 -2.19
N SER A 7 11.10 4.36 -3.49
CA SER A 7 11.50 5.64 -4.08
C SER A 7 10.60 6.03 -5.24
N PHE A 8 10.60 7.33 -5.53
CA PHE A 8 9.83 7.93 -6.61
C PHE A 8 10.78 8.72 -7.51
N ASP A 9 10.64 8.56 -8.82
CA ASP A 9 11.40 9.32 -9.83
C ASP A 9 11.07 10.81 -9.75
N LYS A 10 9.84 11.12 -9.33
CA LYS A 10 9.38 12.47 -9.02
C LYS A 10 8.77 12.50 -7.62
N PRO A 11 9.10 13.50 -6.77
CA PRO A 11 8.52 13.62 -5.44
C PRO A 11 6.98 13.58 -5.49
N PRO A 12 6.31 12.76 -4.67
CA PRO A 12 4.87 12.64 -4.70
C PRO A 12 4.21 13.94 -4.18
N ALA A 13 3.24 14.45 -4.93
CA ALA A 13 2.52 15.69 -4.58
C ALA A 13 1.72 15.59 -3.27
N LYS A 14 1.40 14.37 -2.79
CA LYS A 14 0.63 14.11 -1.57
C LYS A 14 1.26 12.98 -0.76
N THR A 15 1.91 13.29 0.35
CA THR A 15 2.60 12.29 1.19
C THR A 15 1.65 11.35 1.95
N LYS A 16 0.43 11.81 2.28
CA LYS A 16 -0.60 11.00 2.96
C LYS A 16 -1.50 10.20 2.02
N SER A 17 -1.31 10.33 0.72
CA SER A 17 -1.96 9.53 -0.32
C SER A 17 -0.99 9.36 -1.47
N PRO A 18 0.13 8.66 -1.21
CA PRO A 18 1.19 8.55 -2.21
C PRO A 18 0.67 7.76 -3.43
N PRO A 19 1.18 8.05 -4.63
CA PRO A 19 0.98 7.20 -5.79
C PRO A 19 1.68 5.85 -5.57
N CYS A 20 1.51 4.93 -6.52
CA CYS A 20 2.38 3.75 -6.61
C CYS A 20 3.85 4.21 -6.66
N PRO A 21 4.77 3.57 -5.94
CA PRO A 21 6.19 3.87 -6.07
C PRO A 21 6.71 3.46 -7.45
N ASP A 22 7.77 4.13 -7.88
CA ASP A 22 8.50 3.77 -9.11
C ASP A 22 9.47 2.63 -8.83
N HIS A 23 10.02 2.57 -7.62
CA HIS A 23 10.94 1.52 -7.18
C HIS A 23 10.69 1.11 -5.73
N PHE A 24 11.02 -0.14 -5.40
CA PHE A 24 11.07 -0.60 -4.02
C PHE A 24 12.23 -1.58 -3.79
N THR A 25 12.73 -1.62 -2.56
CA THR A 25 13.78 -2.55 -2.14
C THR A 25 13.20 -3.59 -1.20
N TRP A 26 13.42 -4.87 -1.51
CA TRP A 26 13.05 -6.02 -0.70
C TRP A 26 14.14 -7.08 -0.76
N ASN A 27 14.53 -7.64 0.38
CA ASN A 27 15.64 -8.60 0.50
C ASN A 27 16.94 -8.13 -0.21
N ASP A 28 17.33 -6.88 0.04
CA ASP A 28 18.49 -6.21 -0.57
C ASP A 28 18.45 -6.10 -2.11
N GLN A 29 17.35 -6.51 -2.74
CA GLN A 29 17.13 -6.41 -4.18
C GLN A 29 16.24 -5.21 -4.50
N VAL A 30 16.63 -4.44 -5.51
CA VAL A 30 15.85 -3.30 -6.01
C VAL A 30 14.97 -3.75 -7.17
N TYR A 31 13.67 -3.48 -7.06
CA TYR A 31 12.69 -3.74 -8.10
C TYR A 31 12.15 -2.43 -8.66
N ARG A 32 12.22 -2.28 -9.99
CA ARG A 32 11.58 -1.18 -10.73
C ARG A 32 10.17 -1.59 -11.14
N VAL A 33 9.18 -0.76 -10.83
CA VAL A 33 7.79 -0.97 -11.27
C VAL A 33 7.68 -0.65 -12.75
N ALA A 34 7.26 -1.65 -13.54
CA ALA A 34 7.02 -1.49 -14.98
C ALA A 34 5.55 -1.20 -15.29
N ALA A 35 4.61 -1.78 -14.53
CA ALA A 35 3.19 -1.55 -14.70
C ALA A 35 2.40 -1.73 -13.41
N ILE A 36 1.32 -0.95 -13.26
CA ILE A 36 0.31 -1.17 -12.22
C ILE A 36 -0.78 -2.06 -12.82
N LEU A 37 -0.92 -3.28 -12.30
CA LEU A 37 -1.95 -4.23 -12.73
C LEU A 37 -3.29 -3.97 -12.04
N LYS A 38 -3.26 -3.49 -10.79
CA LYS A 38 -4.46 -3.17 -10.01
C LYS A 38 -4.15 -2.14 -8.94
N GLN A 39 -5.08 -1.26 -8.66
CA GLN A 39 -5.04 -0.35 -7.51
C GLN A 39 -6.38 -0.39 -6.77
N TRP A 40 -6.36 -0.47 -5.44
CA TRP A 40 -7.56 -0.42 -4.62
C TRP A 40 -7.29 0.14 -3.23
N PHE A 41 -8.38 0.39 -2.50
CA PHE A 41 -8.35 1.08 -1.21
C PHE A 41 -9.11 0.25 -0.20
N ASP A 42 -8.52 0.05 0.98
CA ASP A 42 -9.23 -0.50 2.14
C ASP A 42 -9.35 0.60 3.21
N PHE A 43 -10.56 1.13 3.37
CA PHE A 43 -10.85 2.15 4.37
C PHE A 43 -11.28 1.57 5.74
N SER A 44 -11.17 0.25 5.93
CA SER A 44 -11.41 -0.36 7.22
C SER A 44 -10.41 0.16 8.27
N ARG A 45 -10.91 0.38 9.48
CA ARG A 45 -10.09 0.70 10.66
C ARG A 45 -9.63 -0.60 11.30
N ARG A 46 -8.35 -0.67 11.69
CA ARG A 46 -7.75 -1.83 12.37
C ARG A 46 -7.01 -1.35 13.63
N GLY A 47 -6.35 -2.29 14.32
CA GLY A 47 -5.51 -2.00 15.49
C GLY A 47 -6.26 -1.28 16.62
N ARG A 48 -5.58 -0.32 17.24
CA ARG A 48 -6.11 0.51 18.34
C ARG A 48 -7.35 1.32 17.93
N PHE A 49 -7.57 1.53 16.64
CA PHE A 49 -8.70 2.30 16.11
C PHE A 49 -9.91 1.45 15.70
N ARG A 50 -9.84 0.10 15.81
CA ARG A 50 -10.93 -0.81 15.42
C ARG A 50 -12.28 -0.43 16.02
N ASN A 51 -12.29 0.00 17.30
CA ASN A 51 -13.50 0.36 18.04
C ASN A 51 -13.70 1.88 18.19
N ASN A 52 -12.80 2.69 17.62
CA ASN A 52 -12.82 4.15 17.76
C ASN A 52 -13.75 4.81 16.70
N MET A 53 -14.98 4.28 16.55
CA MET A 53 -16.05 4.89 15.75
C MET A 53 -17.40 4.19 15.95
N GLN A 54 -18.48 4.98 16.07
CA GLN A 54 -19.87 4.49 16.08
C GLN A 54 -20.23 3.75 14.76
N PRO A 55 -20.98 2.63 14.80
CA PRO A 55 -21.24 1.77 13.62
C PRO A 55 -21.85 2.49 12.42
N HIS A 56 -22.70 3.51 12.64
CA HIS A 56 -23.32 4.30 11.57
C HIS A 56 -22.30 5.14 10.78
N ASN A 57 -21.20 5.56 11.42
CA ASN A 57 -20.12 6.31 10.79
C ASN A 57 -19.10 5.39 10.11
N GLN A 58 -18.96 4.14 10.57
CA GLN A 58 -18.08 3.16 9.92
C GLN A 58 -18.52 2.85 8.48
N ARG A 59 -19.83 2.67 8.26
CA ARG A 59 -20.37 2.42 6.90
C ARG A 59 -20.13 3.59 5.95
N LYS A 60 -20.20 4.83 6.45
CA LYS A 60 -19.87 6.04 5.68
C LYS A 60 -18.37 6.12 5.39
N ALA A 61 -17.52 5.80 6.37
CA ALA A 61 -16.06 5.81 6.24
C ALA A 61 -15.53 4.75 5.27
N ILE A 62 -16.13 3.55 5.26
CA ILE A 62 -15.83 2.50 4.27
C ILE A 62 -16.10 3.00 2.84
N ARG A 63 -17.13 3.83 2.66
CA ARG A 63 -17.61 4.27 1.34
C ARG A 63 -16.99 5.60 0.86
N ARG A 64 -16.65 6.51 1.77
CA ARG A 64 -16.13 7.86 1.48
C ARG A 64 -14.64 8.04 1.80
N GLY A 65 -14.04 7.04 2.44
CA GLY A 65 -12.70 7.14 3.01
C GLY A 65 -12.73 7.68 4.45
N SER A 66 -11.84 7.14 5.27
CA SER A 66 -11.56 7.69 6.60
C SER A 66 -10.37 8.64 6.55
N TRP A 67 -10.45 9.75 7.29
CA TRP A 67 -9.34 10.68 7.43
C TRP A 67 -8.23 10.02 8.29
N GLY A 68 -7.05 9.84 7.70
CA GLY A 68 -5.84 9.39 8.41
C GLY A 68 -5.71 7.90 8.72
N VAL A 69 -6.62 7.02 8.24
CA VAL A 69 -6.53 5.55 8.46
C VAL A 69 -7.01 4.78 7.24
N GLY A 70 -6.46 3.58 7.03
CA GLY A 70 -6.74 2.72 5.90
C GLY A 70 -5.55 2.58 4.95
N ARG A 71 -5.63 1.61 4.03
CA ARG A 71 -4.51 1.16 3.20
C ARG A 71 -4.73 1.44 1.73
N PHE A 72 -3.67 1.85 1.04
CA PHE A 72 -3.63 1.92 -0.42
C PHE A 72 -2.91 0.69 -0.94
N TYR A 73 -3.60 -0.13 -1.71
CA TYR A 73 -3.05 -1.34 -2.29
C TYR A 73 -2.71 -1.15 -3.75
N PHE A 74 -1.60 -1.76 -4.16
CA PHE A 74 -1.12 -1.81 -5.53
C PHE A 74 -0.71 -3.24 -5.85
N ARG A 75 -1.21 -3.76 -6.97
CA ARG A 75 -0.62 -4.93 -7.62
C ARG A 75 0.23 -4.42 -8.77
N VAL A 76 1.51 -4.73 -8.74
CA VAL A 76 2.50 -4.21 -9.69
C VAL A 76 3.22 -5.35 -10.39
N ARG A 77 3.59 -5.13 -11.65
CA ARG A 77 4.56 -5.95 -12.37
C ARG A 77 5.88 -5.19 -12.43
N THR A 78 6.98 -5.84 -12.10
CA THR A 78 8.33 -5.25 -12.17
C THR A 78 8.90 -5.37 -13.57
N SER A 79 9.99 -4.66 -13.85
CA SER A 79 10.75 -4.82 -15.11
C SER A 79 11.37 -6.21 -15.27
N SER A 80 11.47 -6.99 -14.20
CA SER A 80 11.92 -8.39 -14.21
C SER A 80 10.75 -9.39 -14.37
N ASP A 81 9.54 -8.90 -14.65
CA ASP A 81 8.29 -9.68 -14.77
C ASP A 81 7.79 -10.37 -13.48
N HIS A 82 8.32 -9.99 -12.32
CA HIS A 82 7.75 -10.41 -11.03
C HIS A 82 6.47 -9.62 -10.76
N ILE A 83 5.49 -10.25 -10.11
CA ILE A 83 4.26 -9.60 -9.70
C ILE A 83 4.20 -9.50 -8.19
N PHE A 84 4.00 -8.30 -7.66
CA PHE A 84 3.89 -8.06 -6.23
C PHE A 84 2.58 -7.38 -5.86
N GLU A 85 2.08 -7.66 -4.67
CA GLU A 85 1.08 -6.83 -4.01
C GLU A 85 1.73 -6.06 -2.88
N LEU A 86 1.65 -4.73 -2.97
CA LEU A 86 2.19 -3.77 -2.01
C LEU A 86 1.03 -2.99 -1.39
N TYR A 87 1.22 -2.47 -0.17
CA TYR A 87 0.33 -1.44 0.34
C TYR A 87 1.03 -0.39 1.18
N TYR A 88 0.49 0.83 1.14
CA TYR A 88 0.81 1.88 2.09
C TYR A 88 -0.20 1.88 3.22
N ASP A 89 0.25 1.60 4.44
CA ASP A 89 -0.57 1.71 5.64
C ASP A 89 -0.52 3.14 6.17
N ARG A 90 -1.67 3.82 6.17
CA ARG A 90 -1.76 5.19 6.69
C ARG A 90 -1.91 5.25 8.21
N GLU A 91 -2.11 4.12 8.89
CA GLU A 91 -2.27 4.11 10.33
C GLU A 91 -0.97 4.60 11.00
N PRO A 92 -0.99 5.68 11.80
CA PRO A 92 0.21 6.16 12.47
C PRO A 92 0.70 5.12 13.47
N SER A 93 1.95 4.71 13.32
CA SER A 93 2.69 3.81 14.21
C SER A 93 3.16 4.54 15.48
N ASP A 94 3.53 5.83 15.38
CA ASP A 94 4.04 6.67 16.48
C ASP A 94 3.53 8.12 16.37
N VAL A 95 3.65 8.91 17.44
CA VAL A 95 3.26 10.33 17.54
C VAL A 95 4.15 11.22 16.67
N ASP A 96 5.42 10.82 16.48
CA ASP A 96 6.38 11.51 15.61
C ASP A 96 6.34 11.02 14.16
N ASP A 97 5.73 9.85 13.89
CA ASP A 97 5.57 9.32 12.54
C ASP A 97 4.33 9.91 11.87
N ARG A 98 4.53 11.06 11.21
CA ARG A 98 3.48 11.78 10.47
C ARG A 98 3.14 11.12 9.12
N TYR A 99 3.84 10.06 8.75
CA TYR A 99 3.74 9.37 7.47
C TYR A 99 3.34 7.90 7.69
N GLY A 100 2.81 7.28 6.64
CA GLY A 100 2.46 5.86 6.65
C GLY A 100 3.64 4.98 6.30
N THR A 101 3.47 3.66 6.43
CA THR A 101 4.51 2.67 6.13
C THR A 101 4.20 1.90 4.87
N TRP A 102 5.21 1.65 4.03
CA TRP A 102 5.09 0.76 2.88
C TRP A 102 5.37 -0.69 3.27
N ILE A 103 4.48 -1.58 2.86
CA ILE A 103 4.53 -3.00 3.16
C ILE A 103 4.41 -3.80 1.87
N LEU A 104 5.31 -4.77 1.66
CA LEU A 104 5.13 -5.84 0.71
C LEU A 104 4.19 -6.88 1.32
N TYR A 105 3.02 -7.09 0.72
CA TYR A 105 2.04 -8.05 1.22
C TYR A 105 2.42 -9.48 0.82
N ARG A 106 2.71 -9.68 -0.47
CA ARG A 106 3.14 -10.95 -1.06
C ARG A 106 3.70 -10.76 -2.46
N GLU A 107 4.58 -11.66 -2.85
CA GLU A 107 4.89 -11.96 -4.25
C GLU A 107 3.82 -12.92 -4.80
N LEU A 108 3.37 -12.68 -6.03
CA LEU A 108 2.49 -13.58 -6.76
C LEU A 108 3.35 -14.31 -7.79
N MET A 109 3.30 -15.64 -7.77
CA MET A 109 3.83 -16.39 -8.90
C MET A 109 3.05 -15.98 -10.15
N PRO A 110 3.71 -15.74 -11.30
CA PRO A 110 3.00 -15.74 -12.56
C PRO A 110 2.24 -17.05 -12.68
N ALA A 111 1.03 -17.03 -13.26
CA ALA A 111 0.35 -18.27 -13.56
C ALA A 111 1.32 -19.12 -14.41
N PRO A 112 1.49 -20.43 -14.14
CA PRO A 112 2.21 -21.27 -15.07
C PRO A 112 1.53 -21.11 -16.42
N ASP A 113 2.31 -20.84 -17.48
CA ASP A 113 1.79 -20.91 -18.84
C ASP A 113 1.21 -22.31 -19.01
N ILE A 114 -0.11 -22.39 -19.11
CA ILE A 114 -0.80 -23.60 -19.49
C ILE A 114 -0.78 -23.58 -21.01
N ASP A 115 0.20 -24.27 -21.60
CA ASP A 115 0.22 -24.64 -23.02
C ASP A 115 -1.01 -25.50 -23.38
#